data_AF-Q17PK0-F1
#
_entry.id   AF-Q17PK0-F1
#
_cell.length_a   1.000
_cell.length_b   1.000
_cell.length_c   1.000
_cell.angle_alpha   90.00
_cell.angle_beta   90.00
_cell.angle_gamma   90.00
#
_symmetry.space_group_name_H-M   'P 1'
#
loop_
_entity.id
_entity.type
_entity.pdbx_description
1 polymer ?
#
loop_
_entity_poly.entity_id
_entity_poly.type
_entity_poly.pdbx_seq_one_letter_code
_entity_poly.pdbx_strand_id
1 'polypeptide(L)'
;MASAVKPRLVALEESRRFMVECFLKSKTPESHAKQMADLLVEADYRGHFSHGMNRLEMYINDLHKNACSGAAEPTILKETPATAWVDGNNGLGAVVGNFCMDLAIKKAKEVGVGWVCAKRSNHYGIAGWYTLRAMKAGCVGMSMTNTSPLASPTRSKEAALGTNPLSVGAPAENGDGFVLDMATTAVAVGKVRSL
;
A
#
# COMPACT_ATOMS: atom_id res chain seq x y z
N MET A 1 26.03 -9.79 -28.22
CA MET A 1 25.88 -9.02 -26.97
C MET A 1 24.84 -7.94 -27.22
N ALA A 2 23.66 -8.03 -26.61
CA ALA A 2 22.66 -6.97 -26.73
C ALA A 2 23.20 -5.73 -26.01
N SER A 3 23.32 -4.61 -26.72
CA SER A 3 23.72 -3.32 -26.14
C SER A 3 22.77 -3.01 -24.99
N ALA A 4 23.30 -2.83 -23.77
CA ALA A 4 22.49 -2.43 -22.63
C ALA A 4 21.81 -1.10 -22.96
N VAL A 5 20.49 -1.15 -23.15
CA VAL A 5 19.69 0.06 -23.43
C VAL A 5 19.90 1.01 -22.26
N LYS A 6 20.44 2.20 -22.56
CA LYS A 6 20.64 3.25 -21.54
C LYS A 6 19.28 3.56 -20.90
N PRO A 7 19.15 3.50 -19.57
CA PRO A 7 17.86 3.75 -18.93
C PRO A 7 17.41 5.17 -19.27
N ARG A 8 16.19 5.29 -19.80
CA ARG A 8 15.54 6.59 -19.99
C ARG A 8 15.00 7.06 -18.65
N LEU A 9 15.49 8.18 -18.18
CA LEU A 9 15.03 8.80 -16.94
C LEU A 9 13.79 9.64 -17.23
N VAL A 10 12.82 9.61 -16.31
CA VAL A 10 11.62 10.43 -16.33
C VAL A 10 11.59 11.25 -15.04
N ALA A 11 11.20 12.52 -15.13
CA ALA A 11 11.07 13.37 -13.95
C ALA A 11 9.98 12.82 -13.02
N LEU A 12 10.22 12.90 -11.70
CA LEU A 12 9.31 12.38 -10.68
C LEU A 12 7.89 12.96 -10.82
N GLU A 13 7.80 14.28 -10.98
CA GLU A 13 6.53 14.99 -11.14
C GLU A 13 5.80 14.58 -12.42
N GLU A 14 6.53 14.26 -13.48
CA GLU A 14 5.94 13.82 -14.74
C GLU A 14 5.37 12.40 -14.62
N SER A 15 6.12 11.50 -13.98
CA SER A 15 5.65 10.15 -13.63
C SER A 15 4.40 10.20 -12.77
N ARG A 16 4.40 11.08 -11.76
CA ARG A 16 3.26 11.30 -10.85
C ARG A 16 2.04 11.85 -11.58
N ARG A 17 2.21 12.91 -12.39
CA ARG A 17 1.15 13.52 -13.22
C ARG A 17 0.50 12.48 -14.12
N PHE A 18 1.31 11.69 -14.84
CA PHE A 18 0.83 10.62 -15.72
C PHE A 18 -0.04 9.61 -14.97
N MET A 19 0.42 9.10 -13.81
CA MET A 19 -0.36 8.16 -13.00
C MET A 19 -1.69 8.76 -12.54
N VAL A 20 -1.70 10.01 -12.07
CA VAL A 20 -2.93 10.70 -11.67
C VAL A 20 -3.90 10.79 -12.85
N GLU A 21 -3.43 11.19 -14.02
CA GLU A 21 -4.28 11.30 -15.22
C GLU A 21 -4.89 9.95 -15.63
N CYS A 22 -4.13 8.86 -15.54
CA CYS A 22 -4.67 7.52 -15.80
C CYS A 22 -5.83 7.18 -14.86
N PHE A 23 -5.68 7.40 -13.55
CA PHE A 23 -6.76 7.16 -12.58
C PHE A 23 -7.98 8.06 -12.82
N LEU A 24 -7.77 9.34 -13.13
CA LEU A 24 -8.85 10.27 -13.48
C LEU A 24 -9.63 9.79 -14.71
N LYS A 25 -8.94 9.30 -15.75
CA LYS A 25 -9.57 8.71 -16.95
C LYS A 25 -10.35 7.43 -16.63
N SER A 26 -9.95 6.69 -15.60
CA SER A 26 -10.70 5.56 -15.05
C SER A 26 -11.75 5.95 -14.01
N LYS A 27 -12.25 7.20 -14.05
CA LYS A 27 -13.34 7.72 -13.20
C LYS A 27 -13.05 7.66 -11.69
N THR A 28 -11.78 7.71 -11.31
CA THR A 28 -11.37 7.82 -9.91
C THR A 28 -11.34 9.30 -9.50
N PRO A 29 -11.90 9.70 -8.34
CA PRO A 29 -11.79 11.07 -7.84
C PRO A 29 -10.34 11.52 -7.70
N GLU A 30 -10.10 12.82 -7.88
CA GLU A 30 -8.74 13.38 -7.90
C GLU A 30 -7.97 13.11 -6.59
N SER A 31 -8.64 13.19 -5.45
CA SER A 31 -8.06 12.87 -4.13
C SER A 31 -7.55 11.42 -4.06
N HIS A 32 -8.30 10.47 -4.62
CA HIS A 32 -7.93 9.05 -4.63
C HIS A 32 -6.83 8.77 -5.66
N ALA A 33 -6.91 9.41 -6.83
CA ALA A 33 -5.89 9.33 -7.87
C ALA A 33 -4.52 9.80 -7.35
N LYS A 34 -4.47 10.91 -6.61
CA LYS A 34 -3.26 11.42 -5.97
C LYS A 34 -2.70 10.43 -4.95
N GLN A 35 -3.54 9.89 -4.07
CA GLN A 35 -3.10 8.90 -3.08
C GLN A 35 -2.49 7.64 -3.70
N MET A 36 -3.07 7.14 -4.79
CA MET A 36 -2.50 6.01 -5.53
C MET A 36 -1.17 6.40 -6.18
N ALA A 37 -1.11 7.52 -6.89
CA ALA A 37 0.11 7.97 -7.54
C ALA A 37 1.25 8.19 -6.53
N ASP A 38 0.98 8.81 -5.38
CA ASP A 38 1.97 9.02 -4.32
C ASP A 38 2.53 7.70 -3.78
N LEU A 39 1.66 6.71 -3.56
CA LEU A 39 2.08 5.38 -3.12
C LEU A 39 2.96 4.67 -4.17
N LEU A 40 2.58 4.75 -5.46
CA LEU A 40 3.34 4.10 -6.53
C LEU A 40 4.71 4.76 -6.73
N VAL A 41 4.75 6.10 -6.65
CA VAL A 41 5.99 6.86 -6.65
C VAL A 41 6.90 6.45 -5.49
N GLU A 42 6.37 6.40 -4.26
CA GLU A 42 7.17 6.02 -3.09
C GLU A 42 7.75 4.61 -3.27
N ALA A 43 6.95 3.68 -3.77
CA ALA A 43 7.42 2.32 -4.03
C ALA A 43 8.61 2.30 -5.01
N ASP A 44 8.55 3.06 -6.11
CA ASP A 44 9.69 3.17 -7.04
C ASP A 44 10.90 3.86 -6.40
N TYR A 45 10.68 4.95 -5.66
CA TYR A 45 11.75 5.72 -5.01
C TYR A 45 12.52 4.88 -3.96
N ARG A 46 11.82 3.98 -3.29
CA ARG A 46 12.39 3.04 -2.31
C ARG A 46 12.96 1.77 -2.93
N GLY A 47 12.95 1.64 -4.27
CA GLY A 47 13.47 0.46 -4.97
C GLY A 47 12.55 -0.75 -4.97
N HIS A 48 11.28 -0.59 -4.54
CA HIS A 48 10.24 -1.61 -4.61
C HIS A 48 9.52 -1.57 -5.97
N PHE A 49 10.27 -1.66 -7.06
CA PHE A 49 9.74 -1.53 -8.44
C PHE A 49 8.61 -2.51 -8.79
N SER A 50 8.49 -3.63 -8.07
CA SER A 50 7.39 -4.58 -8.23
C SER A 50 6.04 -4.06 -7.70
N HIS A 51 6.02 -2.92 -7.03
CA HIS A 51 4.85 -2.28 -6.42
C HIS A 51 4.71 -0.79 -6.78
N GLY A 52 5.59 -0.24 -7.62
CA GLY A 52 5.51 1.13 -8.12
C GLY A 52 4.76 1.24 -9.46
N MET A 53 5.22 2.11 -10.36
CA MET A 53 4.52 2.42 -11.62
C MET A 53 4.22 1.17 -12.48
N ASN A 54 5.04 0.12 -12.40
CA ASN A 54 4.79 -1.17 -13.07
C ASN A 54 3.40 -1.76 -12.73
N ARG A 55 2.84 -1.44 -11.55
CA ARG A 55 1.50 -1.89 -11.16
C ARG A 55 0.36 -1.00 -11.66
N LEU A 56 0.63 0.15 -12.28
CA LEU A 56 -0.41 1.06 -12.73
C LEU A 56 -1.45 0.35 -13.60
N GLU A 57 -1.00 -0.39 -14.63
CA GLU A 57 -1.90 -1.11 -15.54
C GLU A 57 -2.84 -2.07 -14.81
N MET A 58 -2.34 -2.79 -13.79
CA MET A 58 -3.14 -3.68 -12.97
C MET A 58 -4.30 -2.93 -12.29
N TYR A 59 -4.01 -1.80 -11.64
CA TYR A 59 -5.06 -1.01 -10.98
C TYR A 59 -6.08 -0.44 -11.97
N ILE A 60 -5.63 0.05 -13.13
CA ILE A 60 -6.53 0.56 -14.17
C ILE A 60 -7.43 -0.56 -14.71
N ASN A 61 -6.89 -1.76 -14.92
CA ASN A 61 -7.65 -2.92 -15.35
C ASN A 61 -8.67 -3.38 -14.29
N ASP A 62 -8.30 -3.36 -13.01
CA ASP A 62 -9.20 -3.71 -11.91
C ASP A 62 -10.37 -2.71 -11.79
N LEU A 63 -10.12 -1.42 -12.03
CA LEU A 63 -11.16 -0.39 -12.11
C LEU A 63 -12.10 -0.63 -13.30
N HIS A 64 -11.56 -0.91 -14.49
CA HIS A 64 -12.38 -1.17 -15.69
C HIS A 64 -13.22 -2.44 -15.60
N LYS A 65 -12.75 -3.44 -14.86
CA LYS A 65 -13.49 -4.70 -14.61
C LYS A 65 -14.43 -4.59 -13.41
N ASN A 66 -14.51 -3.44 -12.75
CA ASN A 66 -15.23 -3.23 -11.49
C ASN A 66 -14.81 -4.20 -10.37
N ALA A 67 -13.57 -4.69 -10.42
CA ALA A 67 -12.99 -5.50 -9.35
C ALA A 67 -12.73 -4.64 -8.10
N CYS A 68 -12.44 -3.35 -8.28
CA CYS A 68 -12.39 -2.34 -7.23
C CYS A 68 -13.15 -1.07 -7.64
N SER A 69 -13.56 -0.27 -6.65
CA SER A 69 -14.23 1.01 -6.86
C SER A 69 -13.26 2.17 -6.66
N GLY A 70 -13.06 2.98 -7.70
CA GLY A 70 -12.22 4.17 -7.63
C GLY A 70 -12.80 5.27 -6.74
N ALA A 71 -14.13 5.34 -6.61
CA ALA A 71 -14.84 6.38 -5.87
C ALA A 71 -15.34 5.92 -4.48
N ALA A 72 -14.98 4.71 -4.04
CA ALA A 72 -15.40 4.22 -2.72
C ALA A 72 -14.69 4.98 -1.59
N GLU A 73 -15.48 5.39 -0.60
CA GLU A 73 -15.02 6.04 0.62
C GLU A 73 -15.04 5.03 1.78
N PRO A 74 -13.98 4.92 2.59
CA PRO A 74 -13.99 4.06 3.77
C PRO A 74 -15.04 4.50 4.79
N THR A 75 -15.65 3.54 5.50
CA THR A 75 -16.66 3.80 6.54
C THR A 75 -16.28 3.12 7.84
N ILE A 76 -16.31 3.85 8.95
CA ILE A 76 -16.12 3.28 10.29
C ILE A 76 -17.40 2.50 10.65
N LEU A 77 -17.25 1.20 10.87
CA LEU A 77 -18.34 0.32 11.32
C LEU A 77 -18.50 0.33 12.84
N LYS A 78 -17.37 0.42 13.56
CA LYS A 78 -17.31 0.45 15.02
C LYS A 78 -16.00 1.07 15.48
N GLU A 79 -16.02 1.83 16.56
CA GLU A 79 -14.81 2.36 17.17
C GLU A 79 -14.87 2.43 18.69
N THR A 80 -13.68 2.48 19.29
CA THR A 80 -13.41 2.82 20.68
C THR A 80 -12.36 3.94 20.68
N PRO A 81 -11.95 4.49 21.84
CA PRO A 81 -10.88 5.49 21.86
C PRO A 81 -9.58 5.00 21.19
N ALA A 82 -9.22 3.73 21.38
CA ALA A 82 -7.97 3.16 20.88
C ALA A 82 -8.11 2.33 19.59
N THR A 83 -9.32 1.93 19.19
CA THR A 83 -9.50 0.98 18.07
C THR A 83 -10.60 1.39 17.09
N ALA A 84 -10.51 0.93 15.84
CA ALA A 84 -11.62 1.01 14.89
C ALA A 84 -11.67 -0.18 13.92
N TRP A 85 -12.88 -0.50 13.46
CA TRP A 85 -13.15 -1.42 12.38
C TRP A 85 -13.77 -0.67 11.21
N VAL A 86 -13.15 -0.81 10.03
CA VAL A 86 -13.49 -0.03 8.83
C VAL A 86 -13.94 -0.96 7.71
N ASP A 87 -15.01 -0.58 7.00
CA ASP A 87 -15.34 -1.13 5.69
C ASP A 87 -14.70 -0.26 4.62
N GLY A 88 -13.83 -0.85 3.79
CA GLY A 88 -13.19 -0.16 2.67
C GLY A 88 -14.12 0.03 1.47
N ASN A 89 -15.34 -0.53 1.50
CA ASN A 89 -16.34 -0.41 0.45
C ASN A 89 -15.84 -0.84 -0.94
N ASN A 90 -14.97 -1.84 -0.98
CA ASN A 90 -14.26 -2.31 -2.17
C ASN A 90 -13.38 -1.23 -2.83
N GLY A 91 -12.90 -0.26 -2.06
CA GLY A 91 -12.07 0.83 -2.53
C GLY A 91 -10.64 0.46 -2.85
N LEU A 92 -9.94 1.41 -3.47
CA LEU A 92 -8.51 1.34 -3.76
C LEU A 92 -7.70 1.21 -2.47
N GLY A 93 -6.70 0.32 -2.46
CA GLY A 93 -5.95 0.01 -1.25
C GLY A 93 -5.21 1.20 -0.65
N ALA A 94 -4.66 2.11 -1.47
CA ALA A 94 -4.04 3.34 -0.96
C ALA A 94 -5.04 4.22 -0.20
N VAL A 95 -6.27 4.37 -0.72
CA VAL A 95 -7.34 5.18 -0.11
C VAL A 95 -7.73 4.59 1.25
N VAL A 96 -8.06 3.30 1.27
CA VAL A 96 -8.48 2.62 2.50
C VAL A 96 -7.35 2.58 3.52
N GLY A 97 -6.13 2.24 3.10
CA GLY A 97 -4.99 2.16 4.00
C GLY A 97 -4.56 3.51 4.56
N ASN A 98 -4.61 4.59 3.77
CA ASN A 98 -4.32 5.94 4.24
C ASN A 98 -5.33 6.37 5.30
N PHE A 99 -6.63 6.17 5.02
CA PHE A 99 -7.69 6.45 5.98
C PHE A 99 -7.48 5.69 7.29
N CYS A 100 -7.20 4.38 7.22
CA CYS A 100 -7.00 3.56 8.41
C CYS A 100 -5.76 3.97 9.21
N MET A 101 -4.65 4.29 8.54
CA MET A 101 -3.42 4.70 9.21
C MET A 101 -3.57 6.09 9.84
N ASP A 102 -4.19 7.04 9.15
CA ASP A 102 -4.44 8.38 9.69
C ASP A 102 -5.37 8.32 10.91
N LEU A 103 -6.39 7.45 10.87
CA LEU A 103 -7.26 7.18 12.01
C LEU A 103 -6.50 6.53 13.18
N ALA A 104 -5.61 5.57 12.90
CA ALA A 104 -4.76 4.95 13.92
C ALA A 104 -3.82 5.98 14.57
N ILE A 105 -3.16 6.83 13.78
CA ILE A 105 -2.31 7.91 14.27
C ILE A 105 -3.10 8.87 15.15
N LYS A 106 -4.30 9.29 14.71
CA LYS A 106 -5.18 10.17 15.51
C LYS A 106 -5.46 9.55 16.88
N LYS A 107 -5.93 8.30 16.92
CA LYS A 107 -6.24 7.58 18.17
C LYS A 107 -5.00 7.39 19.05
N ALA A 108 -3.85 7.07 18.45
CA ALA A 108 -2.59 6.93 19.18
C ALA A 108 -2.16 8.24 19.86
N LYS A 109 -2.38 9.39 19.22
CA LYS A 109 -2.09 10.69 19.83
C LYS A 109 -3.05 11.06 20.95
N GLU A 110 -4.29 10.58 20.89
CA GLU A 110 -5.31 10.86 21.91
C GLU A 110 -5.15 9.98 23.16
N VAL A 111 -4.91 8.67 22.98
CA VAL A 111 -4.93 7.69 24.09
C VAL A 111 -3.70 6.77 24.15
N GLY A 112 -2.63 7.09 23.42
CA GLY A 112 -1.34 6.39 23.45
C GLY A 112 -1.21 5.21 22.47
N VAL A 113 -2.32 4.65 21.99
CA VAL A 113 -2.33 3.57 20.99
C VAL A 113 -3.53 3.70 20.03
N GLY A 114 -3.30 3.33 18.77
CA GLY A 114 -4.33 3.28 17.74
C GLY A 114 -4.22 2.00 16.93
N TRP A 115 -5.30 1.21 16.88
CA TRP A 115 -5.35 -0.03 16.10
C TRP A 115 -6.59 -0.06 15.21
N VAL A 116 -6.37 -0.06 13.89
CA VAL A 116 -7.45 0.00 12.90
C VAL A 116 -7.37 -1.20 11.97
N CYS A 117 -8.46 -1.94 11.86
CA CYS A 117 -8.60 -3.05 10.91
C CYS A 117 -9.58 -2.67 9.80
N ALA A 118 -9.27 -3.05 8.56
CA ALA A 118 -10.18 -2.87 7.43
C ALA A 118 -10.66 -4.22 6.87
N LYS A 119 -11.90 -4.26 6.38
CA LYS A 119 -12.41 -5.31 5.48
C LYS A 119 -12.77 -4.72 4.12
N ARG A 120 -12.93 -5.56 3.10
CA ARG A 120 -13.35 -5.15 1.74
C ARG A 120 -12.48 -4.01 1.19
N SER A 121 -11.16 -4.15 1.34
CA SER A 121 -10.15 -3.34 0.66
C SER A 121 -9.56 -4.13 -0.53
N ASN A 122 -8.63 -3.52 -1.26
CA ASN A 122 -7.93 -4.11 -2.40
C ASN A 122 -6.41 -4.02 -2.22
N HIS A 123 -5.66 -4.45 -3.22
CA HIS A 123 -4.20 -4.38 -3.21
C HIS A 123 -3.71 -2.97 -2.87
N TYR A 124 -2.83 -2.87 -1.88
CA TYR A 124 -2.51 -1.62 -1.19
C TYR A 124 -1.07 -1.14 -1.38
N GLY A 125 -0.36 -1.70 -2.37
CA GLY A 125 1.04 -1.33 -2.64
C GLY A 125 2.03 -1.87 -1.61
N ILE A 126 3.03 -1.06 -1.28
CA ILE A 126 4.04 -1.39 -0.27
C ILE A 126 3.46 -1.17 1.15
N ALA A 127 3.70 -2.09 2.07
CA ALA A 127 3.22 -1.95 3.45
C ALA A 127 3.93 -0.79 4.17
N GLY A 128 5.19 -0.54 3.79
CA GLY A 128 6.05 0.53 4.29
C GLY A 128 5.47 1.92 4.11
N TRP A 129 4.65 2.17 3.08
CA TRP A 129 4.00 3.46 2.85
C TRP A 129 3.21 3.93 4.08
N TYR A 130 2.44 3.03 4.68
CA TYR A 130 1.60 3.33 5.84
C TYR A 130 2.43 3.49 7.11
N THR A 131 3.42 2.62 7.32
CA THR A 131 4.36 2.72 8.45
C THR A 131 5.11 4.05 8.43
N LEU A 132 5.57 4.49 7.25
CA LEU A 132 6.25 5.78 7.08
C LEU A 132 5.33 6.97 7.41
N ARG A 133 4.03 6.88 7.13
CA ARG A 133 3.06 7.92 7.56
C ARG A 133 3.01 8.04 9.09
N ALA A 134 2.97 6.92 9.81
CA ALA A 134 3.00 6.92 11.28
C ALA A 134 4.30 7.51 11.82
N MET A 135 5.45 7.14 11.24
CA MET A 135 6.74 7.68 11.66
C MET A 135 6.85 9.19 11.43
N LYS A 136 6.38 9.69 10.28
CA LYS A 136 6.29 11.13 10.00
C LYS A 136 5.42 11.86 11.03
N ALA A 137 4.46 11.18 11.65
CA ALA A 137 3.62 11.72 12.70
C ALA A 137 4.20 11.60 14.11
N GLY A 138 5.42 11.06 14.26
CA GLY A 138 6.10 10.83 15.53
C GLY A 138 5.70 9.54 16.25
N CYS A 139 5.07 8.59 15.54
CA CYS A 139 4.60 7.33 16.11
C CYS A 139 5.45 6.14 15.65
N VAL A 140 5.56 5.11 16.49
CA VAL A 140 5.89 3.75 16.00
C VAL A 140 4.72 3.28 15.13
N GLY A 141 5.02 2.77 13.94
CA GLY A 141 4.05 2.39 12.94
C GLY A 141 4.12 0.91 12.59
N MET A 142 2.96 0.29 12.38
CA MET A 142 2.87 -1.08 11.87
C MET A 142 1.76 -1.20 10.83
N SER A 143 2.01 -1.96 9.76
CA SER A 143 1.03 -2.27 8.73
C SER A 143 1.13 -3.72 8.30
N MET A 144 -0.01 -4.36 8.10
CA MET A 144 -0.15 -5.74 7.65
C MET A 144 -1.29 -5.82 6.64
N THR A 145 -1.20 -6.74 5.70
CA THR A 145 -2.34 -7.13 4.85
C THR A 145 -2.26 -8.62 4.52
N ASN A 146 -3.35 -9.19 4.05
CA ASN A 146 -3.37 -10.52 3.46
C ASN A 146 -3.51 -10.44 1.93
N THR A 147 -3.15 -11.51 1.23
CA THR A 147 -3.35 -11.62 -0.22
C THR A 147 -4.02 -12.94 -0.58
N SER A 148 -4.38 -13.12 -1.86
CA SER A 148 -4.85 -14.41 -2.38
C SER A 148 -3.86 -15.54 -2.07
N PRO A 149 -4.33 -16.81 -1.93
CA PRO A 149 -3.48 -17.95 -1.65
C PRO A 149 -2.39 -18.15 -2.72
N LEU A 150 -1.13 -18.07 -2.29
CA LEU A 150 0.07 -18.15 -3.13
C LEU A 150 1.22 -18.93 -2.47
N ALA A 151 1.17 -19.11 -1.15
CA ALA A 151 2.19 -19.78 -0.35
C ALA A 151 1.61 -21.03 0.34
N SER A 152 2.38 -22.11 0.29
CA SER A 152 2.07 -23.35 1.00
C SER A 152 2.53 -23.25 2.46
N PRO A 153 1.65 -23.47 3.45
CA PRO A 153 2.07 -23.62 4.84
C PRO A 153 3.16 -24.68 5.00
N THR A 154 3.97 -24.57 6.05
CA THR A 154 5.00 -25.56 6.37
C THR A 154 4.41 -26.97 6.39
N ARG A 155 4.99 -27.87 5.58
CA ARG A 155 4.55 -29.27 5.39
C ARG A 155 3.22 -29.44 4.63
N SER A 156 2.70 -28.41 3.99
CA SER A 156 1.59 -28.50 3.04
C SER A 156 2.08 -28.72 1.61
N LYS A 157 1.27 -29.40 0.79
CA LYS A 157 1.42 -29.45 -0.67
C LYS A 157 0.59 -28.41 -1.40
N GLU A 158 -0.45 -27.88 -0.74
CA GLU A 158 -1.39 -26.92 -1.30
C GLU A 158 -1.12 -25.50 -0.80
N ALA A 159 -1.31 -24.51 -1.69
CA ALA A 159 -1.24 -23.10 -1.36
C ALA A 159 -2.47 -22.66 -0.56
N ALA A 160 -2.26 -21.97 0.56
CA ALA A 160 -3.34 -21.52 1.45
C ALA A 160 -3.12 -20.10 1.99
N LEU A 161 -1.87 -19.64 2.09
CA LEU A 161 -1.53 -18.32 2.63
C LEU A 161 -1.19 -17.37 1.49
N GLY A 162 -1.43 -16.07 1.70
CA GLY A 162 -0.88 -15.04 0.85
C GLY A 162 0.60 -14.77 1.14
N THR A 163 1.17 -13.80 0.43
CA THR A 163 2.51 -13.26 0.77
C THR A 163 2.50 -12.44 2.06
N ASN A 164 1.31 -12.07 2.52
CA ASN A 164 0.95 -11.47 3.79
C ASN A 164 2.05 -10.58 4.38
N PRO A 165 2.31 -9.40 3.78
CA PRO A 165 3.43 -8.57 4.19
C PRO A 165 3.21 -7.95 5.57
N LEU A 166 4.34 -7.70 6.22
CA LEU A 166 4.46 -7.01 7.50
C LEU A 166 5.45 -5.86 7.33
N SER A 167 5.01 -4.67 7.73
CA SER A 167 5.88 -3.51 7.87
C SER A 167 5.83 -2.96 9.29
N VAL A 168 7.00 -2.65 9.85
CA VAL A 168 7.18 -2.08 11.19
C VAL A 168 8.24 -0.98 11.12
N GLY A 169 8.01 0.15 11.78
CA GLY A 169 8.99 1.21 11.81
C GLY A 169 8.86 2.12 13.01
N ALA A 170 9.96 2.73 13.39
CA ALA A 170 10.07 3.61 14.54
C ALA A 170 10.98 4.79 14.20
N PRO A 171 10.56 6.04 14.47
CA PRO A 171 11.44 7.19 14.34
C PRO A 171 12.50 7.17 15.45
N ALA A 172 13.68 7.72 15.15
CA ALA A 172 14.75 7.96 16.10
C ALA A 172 15.12 9.45 16.14
N GLU A 173 16.17 9.81 16.87
CA GLU A 173 16.63 11.20 16.96
C GLU A 173 17.29 11.68 15.65
N ASN A 174 17.36 13.00 15.47
CA ASN A 174 18.10 13.66 14.38
C ASN A 174 17.70 13.22 12.96
N GLY A 175 16.45 12.77 12.78
CA GLY A 175 15.92 12.35 11.48
C GLY A 175 16.28 10.91 11.08
N ASP A 176 16.92 10.15 11.97
CA ASP A 176 17.14 8.71 11.78
C ASP A 176 15.86 7.90 12.09
N GLY A 177 15.84 6.64 11.70
CA GLY A 177 14.74 5.73 12.00
C GLY A 177 14.90 4.35 11.40
N PHE A 178 14.14 3.41 11.95
CA PHE A 178 14.10 2.04 11.47
C PHE A 178 12.81 1.79 10.68
N VAL A 179 12.92 1.12 9.52
CA VAL A 179 11.77 0.63 8.74
C VAL A 179 12.08 -0.75 8.19
N LEU A 180 11.27 -1.72 8.59
CA LEU A 180 11.16 -3.03 7.96
C LEU A 180 9.91 -3.04 7.09
N ASP A 181 10.04 -3.47 5.83
CA ASP A 181 8.91 -3.77 4.94
C ASP A 181 9.23 -5.09 4.21
N MET A 182 8.53 -6.16 4.57
CA MET A 182 8.82 -7.50 4.07
C MET A 182 7.56 -8.32 3.80
N ALA A 183 7.64 -9.19 2.79
CA ALA A 183 6.72 -10.32 2.69
C ALA A 183 7.03 -11.36 3.78
N THR A 184 6.03 -12.14 4.20
CA THR A 184 6.25 -13.29 5.09
C THR A 184 6.70 -14.55 4.33
N THR A 185 6.67 -14.50 2.99
CA THR A 185 7.26 -15.52 2.11
C THR A 185 8.73 -15.24 1.85
N ALA A 186 9.49 -16.28 1.47
CA ALA A 186 10.93 -16.16 1.18
C ALA A 186 11.25 -15.12 0.10
N VAL A 187 10.36 -14.96 -0.89
CA VAL A 187 10.45 -13.95 -1.94
C VAL A 187 9.04 -13.42 -2.23
N ALA A 188 8.92 -12.13 -2.58
CA ALA A 188 7.67 -11.57 -3.06
C ALA A 188 7.34 -12.09 -4.48
N VAL A 189 6.09 -12.46 -4.76
CA VAL A 189 5.68 -12.97 -6.09
C VAL A 189 5.98 -11.96 -7.21
N GLY A 190 5.86 -10.67 -6.93
CA GLY A 190 6.24 -9.62 -7.89
C GLY A 190 7.72 -9.68 -8.29
N LYS A 191 8.62 -10.09 -7.39
CA LYS A 191 10.03 -10.26 -7.69
C LYS A 191 10.27 -11.49 -8.57
N VAL A 192 9.56 -12.60 -8.31
CA VAL A 192 9.60 -13.80 -9.15
C VAL A 192 9.13 -13.52 -10.58
N ARG A 193 8.09 -12.70 -10.75
CA ARG A 193 7.61 -12.27 -12.08
C ARG A 193 8.56 -11.34 -12.85
N SER A 194 9.54 -10.74 -12.16
CA SER A 194 10.53 -9.83 -12.74
C SER A 194 11.89 -10.49 -13.03
N LEU A 195 12.03 -11.77 -12.69
CA LEU A 195 13.14 -12.63 -13.15
C LEU A 195 12.85 -13.09 -14.59
#